data_AF-A0AAJ3KIE0-F1
#
_entry.id   AF-A0AAJ3KIE0-F1
#
_cell.length_a   1.000
_cell.length_b   1.000
_cell.length_c   1.000
_cell.angle_alpha   90.00
_cell.angle_beta   90.00
_cell.angle_gamma   90.00
#
_symmetry.space_group_name_H-M   'P 1'
#
loop_
_entity.id
_entity.type
_entity.pdbx_description
1 polymer ?
#
loop_
_entity_poly.entity_id
_entity_poly.type
_entity_poly.pdbx_seq_one_letter_code
_entity_poly.pdbx_strand_id
1 'polypeptide(L)'
;MGSLKILDTKKEGIELLNQLETFVEIEWAPHYYISSEGRLANNYRKKKFYMHKQTLNSHGKVHWKIFYEDKANGTVIQEDVTAEKLVAKTFLETVCGKYRIYHIDGDLSNSKYNNLMYVDDKEFYKLSVQQMHVNELGRVQAYVPFLNQNRMKARRLWNDMQTRCYNAKYHKRSPEYEECSICQEWLEDKEKFFQWVEENYYTVGDERMDLDKDILVKGNKVYSPDTCVFVPHSINTLFLSCKGKRGKYPIGVYYDSDKKKYCANVNVNSECIKLSVKNTPEEAFEEYKRHKEAIIIVTADKYKKYIPSKVYNAMLNWKVEITD
;
A
#
# COMPACT_ATOMS: atom_id res chain seq x y z
N MET A 1 24.09 13.52 7.89
CA MET A 1 23.29 12.28 8.05
C MET A 1 24.08 11.15 7.42
N GLY A 2 24.51 10.17 8.22
CA GLY A 2 25.09 8.94 7.67
C GLY A 2 24.04 8.20 6.83
N SER A 3 24.48 7.39 5.86
CA SER A 3 23.54 6.57 5.08
C SER A 3 22.81 5.60 6.01
N LEU A 4 21.48 5.61 5.95
CA LEU A 4 20.64 4.62 6.63
C LEU A 4 21.00 3.23 6.10
N LYS A 5 21.38 2.30 6.98
CA LYS A 5 21.61 0.90 6.59
C LYS A 5 20.35 0.07 6.80
N ILE A 6 19.71 -0.29 5.70
CA ILE A 6 18.53 -1.15 5.67
C ILE A 6 18.97 -2.61 5.52
N LEU A 7 18.33 -3.52 6.27
CA LEU A 7 18.59 -4.95 6.19
C LEU A 7 17.94 -5.56 4.95
N ASP A 8 18.71 -6.34 4.17
CA ASP A 8 18.18 -7.17 3.09
C ASP A 8 17.55 -8.45 3.68
N THR A 9 16.29 -8.35 4.08
CA THR A 9 15.59 -9.45 4.76
C THR A 9 15.40 -10.69 3.89
N LYS A 10 15.32 -10.54 2.56
CA LYS A 10 15.23 -11.68 1.62
C LYS A 10 16.52 -12.47 1.61
N LYS A 11 17.66 -11.79 1.51
CA LYS A 11 18.98 -12.42 1.54
C LYS A 11 19.24 -13.13 2.87
N GLU A 12 18.81 -12.53 3.97
CA GLU A 12 19.04 -13.05 5.32
C GLU A 12 17.97 -14.06 5.79
N GLY A 13 16.93 -14.32 4.97
CA GLY A 13 15.88 -15.29 5.28
C GLY A 13 14.96 -14.87 6.43
N ILE A 14 14.77 -13.56 6.63
CA ILE A 14 13.88 -13.01 7.65
C ILE A 14 12.50 -12.78 7.03
N GLU A 15 11.50 -13.44 7.57
CA GLU A 15 10.10 -13.23 7.21
C GLU A 15 9.58 -11.91 7.82
N LEU A 16 9.03 -11.05 6.96
CA LEU A 16 8.41 -9.80 7.35
C LEU A 16 6.97 -10.04 7.80
N LEU A 17 6.50 -9.27 8.79
CA LEU A 17 5.09 -9.29 9.22
C LEU A 17 4.15 -8.70 8.16
N ASN A 18 4.65 -7.73 7.41
CA ASN A 18 3.96 -7.09 6.31
C ASN A 18 4.99 -6.55 5.30
N GLN A 19 4.54 -6.10 4.13
CA GLN A 19 5.46 -5.67 3.06
C GLN A 19 6.21 -4.36 3.36
N LEU A 20 5.77 -3.61 4.36
CA LEU A 20 6.37 -2.33 4.74
C LEU A 20 7.34 -2.43 5.91
N GLU A 21 7.38 -3.58 6.58
CA GLU A 21 8.27 -3.77 7.70
C GLU A 21 9.72 -3.60 7.26
N THR A 22 10.34 -2.54 7.77
CA THR A 22 11.70 -2.16 7.41
C THR A 22 12.59 -2.26 8.62
N PHE A 23 13.67 -3.03 8.51
CA PHE A 23 14.70 -3.16 9.53
C PHE A 23 15.83 -2.18 9.25
N VAL A 24 16.13 -1.32 10.22
CA VAL A 24 17.17 -0.29 10.11
C VAL A 24 18.20 -0.49 11.21
N GLU A 25 19.48 -0.41 10.86
CA GLU A 25 20.60 -0.50 11.81
C GLU A 25 20.51 0.61 12.85
N ILE A 26 20.69 0.27 14.13
CA ILE A 26 20.74 1.23 15.22
C ILE A 26 22.09 1.95 15.17
N GLU A 27 22.06 3.27 14.97
CA GLU A 27 23.25 4.09 14.69
C GLU A 27 24.40 3.95 15.69
N TRP A 28 24.05 3.78 16.97
CA TRP A 28 25.00 3.67 18.08
C TRP A 28 25.27 2.21 18.51
N ALA A 29 24.54 1.24 17.97
CA ALA A 29 24.73 -0.18 18.23
C ALA A 29 24.81 -0.95 16.89
N PRO A 30 25.96 -0.89 16.19
CA PRO A 30 26.17 -1.63 14.95
C PRO A 30 25.83 -3.11 15.13
N HIS A 31 25.38 -3.76 14.06
CA HIS A 31 24.87 -5.15 14.05
C HIS A 31 23.47 -5.36 14.62
N TYR A 32 22.86 -4.38 15.29
CA TYR A 32 21.48 -4.47 15.74
C TYR A 32 20.56 -3.67 14.82
N TYR A 33 19.45 -4.28 14.43
CA TYR A 33 18.47 -3.73 13.52
C TYR A 33 17.09 -3.77 14.16
N ILE A 34 16.45 -2.61 14.28
CA ILE A 34 15.07 -2.51 14.78
C ILE A 34 14.13 -2.34 13.59
N SER A 35 13.01 -3.06 13.60
CA SER A 35 11.99 -2.94 12.57
C SER A 35 10.96 -1.85 12.88
N SER A 36 10.30 -1.34 11.86
CA SER A 36 9.17 -0.41 12.00
C SER A 36 8.00 -1.00 12.80
N GLU A 37 7.94 -2.32 12.95
CA GLU A 37 6.95 -3.05 13.76
C GLU A 37 7.43 -3.32 15.19
N GLY A 38 8.60 -2.81 15.59
CA GLY A 38 9.15 -3.05 16.92
C GLY A 38 9.68 -4.47 17.10
N ARG A 39 10.29 -5.08 16.08
CA ARG A 39 11.03 -6.35 16.19
C ARG A 39 12.54 -6.11 16.09
N LEU A 40 13.32 -6.79 16.92
CA LEU A 40 14.78 -6.66 16.94
C LEU A 40 15.45 -7.86 16.27
N ALA A 41 16.36 -7.58 15.34
CA ALA A 41 17.26 -8.56 14.73
C ALA A 41 18.71 -8.16 15.01
N ASN A 42 19.62 -9.13 15.14
CA ASN A 42 21.05 -8.80 15.14
C ASN A 42 21.94 -9.90 14.54
N ASN A 43 23.15 -9.51 14.15
CA ASN A 43 24.24 -10.42 13.78
C ASN A 43 25.51 -10.19 14.61
N TYR A 44 25.40 -9.57 15.79
CA TYR A 44 26.54 -9.17 16.63
C TYR A 44 27.50 -10.34 16.99
N ARG A 45 26.97 -11.51 17.35
CA ARG A 45 27.79 -12.69 17.74
C ARG A 45 27.86 -13.78 16.67
N LYS A 46 27.14 -13.64 15.55
CA LYS A 46 26.90 -14.71 14.58
C LYS A 46 27.04 -14.19 13.16
N LYS A 47 27.53 -15.03 12.24
CA LYS A 47 27.56 -14.69 10.81
C LYS A 47 26.18 -14.51 10.19
N LYS A 48 25.14 -15.12 10.76
CA LYS A 48 23.73 -15.02 10.32
C LYS A 48 22.92 -14.19 11.31
N PHE A 49 21.92 -13.48 10.79
CA PHE A 49 20.98 -12.74 11.62
C PHE A 49 20.13 -13.66 12.50
N TYR A 50 19.79 -13.14 13.68
CA TYR A 50 18.93 -13.77 14.67
C TYR A 50 17.83 -12.80 15.08
N MET A 51 16.59 -13.30 15.13
CA MET A 51 15.43 -12.55 15.61
C MET A 51 15.28 -12.74 17.13
N HIS A 52 15.22 -11.63 17.86
CA HIS A 52 14.99 -11.66 19.29
C HIS A 52 13.53 -11.99 19.60
N LYS A 53 13.31 -12.82 20.62
CA LYS A 53 11.97 -13.03 21.18
C LYS A 53 11.53 -11.77 21.90
N GLN A 54 10.25 -11.40 21.79
CA GLN A 54 9.70 -10.30 22.58
C GLN A 54 9.50 -10.76 24.02
N THR A 55 10.19 -10.09 24.94
CA THR A 55 10.03 -10.26 26.39
C THR A 55 9.52 -8.97 26.99
N LEU A 56 8.56 -9.05 27.91
CA LEU A 56 8.01 -7.88 28.60
C LEU A 56 8.79 -7.61 29.89
N ASN A 57 9.06 -6.34 30.16
CA ASN A 57 9.56 -5.91 31.46
C ASN A 57 8.41 -5.77 32.48
N SER A 58 8.74 -5.38 33.71
CA SER A 58 7.78 -5.19 34.80
C SER A 58 6.70 -4.12 34.53
N HIS A 59 6.90 -3.27 33.51
CA HIS A 59 5.97 -2.23 33.10
C HIS A 59 5.16 -2.64 31.85
N GLY A 60 5.24 -3.90 31.41
CA GLY A 60 4.52 -4.39 30.23
C GLY A 60 5.12 -3.96 28.89
N LYS A 61 6.35 -3.43 28.87
CA LYS A 61 7.02 -2.99 27.64
C LYS A 61 7.94 -4.07 27.10
N VAL A 62 7.94 -4.26 25.78
CA VAL A 62 8.93 -5.12 25.13
C VAL A 62 10.33 -4.52 25.32
N HIS A 63 11.28 -5.35 25.77
CA HIS A 63 12.66 -4.91 26.01
C HIS A 63 13.67 -6.02 25.70
N TRP A 64 14.91 -5.60 25.44
CA TRP A 64 16.04 -6.50 25.18
C TRP A 64 17.32 -5.97 25.81
N LYS A 65 18.21 -6.90 26.15
CA LYS A 65 19.61 -6.57 26.45
C LYS A 65 20.41 -6.59 25.16
N ILE A 66 20.99 -5.46 24.80
CA ILE A 66 21.87 -5.33 23.65
C ILE A 66 23.31 -5.06 24.10
N PHE A 67 24.24 -5.32 23.20
CA PHE A 67 25.68 -5.19 23.44
C PHE A 67 26.30 -4.41 22.30
N TYR A 68 27.10 -3.39 22.60
CA TYR A 68 27.78 -2.59 21.58
C TYR A 68 29.08 -2.03 22.15
N GLU A 69 30.01 -1.67 21.28
CA GLU A 69 31.27 -1.06 21.69
C GLU A 69 31.14 0.47 21.74
N ASP A 70 31.59 1.06 22.84
CA ASP A 70 31.72 2.50 22.98
C ASP A 70 32.76 3.02 21.98
N LYS A 71 32.34 3.95 21.11
CA LYS A 71 33.21 4.53 20.08
C LYS A 71 34.40 5.30 20.65
N ALA A 72 34.31 5.79 21.89
CA ALA A 72 35.37 6.60 22.50
C ALA A 72 36.52 5.78 23.07
N ASN A 73 36.24 4.61 23.64
CA ASN A 73 37.22 3.82 24.40
C ASN A 73 37.21 2.31 24.07
N GLY A 74 36.34 1.84 23.18
CA GLY A 74 36.24 0.43 22.77
C GLY A 74 35.64 -0.50 23.82
N THR A 75 35.10 0.02 24.92
CA THR A 75 34.50 -0.81 25.97
C THR A 75 33.18 -1.39 25.49
N VAL A 76 32.97 -2.68 25.72
CA VAL A 76 31.67 -3.32 25.46
C VAL A 76 30.67 -2.88 26.52
N ILE A 77 29.65 -2.16 26.09
CA ILE A 77 28.51 -1.75 26.92
C ILE A 77 27.40 -2.78 26.74
N GLN A 78 26.81 -3.17 27.87
CA GLN A 78 25.54 -3.91 27.91
C GLN A 78 24.46 -2.95 28.37
N GLU A 79 23.42 -2.76 27.56
CA GLU A 79 22.29 -1.89 27.89
C GLU A 79 20.96 -2.66 27.77
N ASP A 80 20.06 -2.42 28.72
CA ASP A 80 18.67 -2.87 28.63
C ASP A 80 17.82 -1.77 27.99
N VAL A 81 17.26 -2.05 26.82
CA VAL A 81 16.54 -1.09 25.99
C VAL A 81 15.13 -1.56 25.67
N THR A 82 14.19 -0.61 25.67
CA THR A 82 12.80 -0.88 25.29
C THR A 82 12.60 -0.73 23.78
N ALA A 83 11.72 -1.55 23.21
CA ALA A 83 11.39 -1.52 21.79
C ALA A 83 10.87 -0.13 21.36
N GLU A 84 9.98 0.47 22.15
CA GLU A 84 9.45 1.82 21.91
C GLU A 84 10.58 2.86 21.71
N LYS A 85 11.66 2.78 22.51
CA LYS A 85 12.77 3.75 22.46
C LYS A 85 13.60 3.56 21.21
N LEU A 86 13.87 2.31 20.84
CA LEU A 86 14.59 1.99 19.61
C LEU A 86 13.79 2.45 18.40
N VAL A 87 12.49 2.14 18.35
CA VAL A 87 11.61 2.55 17.25
C VAL A 87 11.48 4.07 17.18
N ALA A 88 11.22 4.74 18.30
CA ALA A 88 11.07 6.19 18.33
C ALA A 88 12.34 6.93 17.91
N LYS A 89 13.52 6.44 18.26
CA LYS A 89 14.79 7.04 17.81
C LYS A 89 15.07 6.77 16.33
N THR A 90 14.68 5.60 15.82
CA THR A 90 15.01 5.19 14.45
C THR A 90 14.02 5.70 13.41
N PHE A 91 12.73 5.81 13.76
CA PHE A 91 11.66 6.01 12.79
C PHE A 91 10.83 7.28 12.98
N LEU A 92 10.88 7.94 14.15
CA LEU A 92 10.11 9.16 14.41
C LEU A 92 11.00 10.39 14.30
N GLU A 93 10.48 11.45 13.68
CA GLU A 93 11.11 12.77 13.75
C GLU A 93 10.94 13.34 15.17
N THR A 94 12.00 13.92 15.72
CA THR A 94 11.95 14.54 17.04
C THR A 94 11.08 15.79 17.01
N VAL A 95 10.36 16.03 18.10
CA VAL A 95 9.54 17.25 18.26
C VAL A 95 10.17 18.09 19.36
N CYS A 96 10.44 19.37 19.06
CA CYS A 96 11.09 20.28 20.01
C CYS A 96 10.31 20.32 21.35
N GLY A 97 11.02 20.08 22.46
CA GLY A 97 10.45 20.07 23.80
C GLY A 97 9.63 18.83 24.17
N LYS A 98 9.58 17.80 23.32
CA LYS A 98 8.81 16.56 23.55
C LYS A 98 9.77 15.37 23.64
N TYR A 99 9.86 14.74 24.81
CA TYR A 99 10.86 13.72 25.10
C TYR A 99 10.27 12.39 25.60
N ARG A 100 8.99 12.39 26.02
CA ARG A 100 8.28 11.17 26.41
C ARG A 100 7.74 10.48 25.16
N ILE A 101 7.70 9.15 25.19
CA ILE A 101 7.07 8.34 24.16
C ILE A 101 5.72 7.89 24.70
N TYR A 102 4.66 8.21 23.96
CA TYR A 102 3.29 7.80 24.25
C TYR A 102 2.84 6.73 23.26
N HIS A 103 2.16 5.70 23.76
CA HIS A 103 1.53 4.65 22.96
C HIS A 103 0.07 5.04 22.71
N ILE A 104 -0.29 5.27 21.44
CA ILE A 104 -1.58 5.85 21.05
C ILE A 104 -2.74 4.92 21.43
N ASP A 105 -2.57 3.61 21.25
CA ASP A 105 -3.55 2.57 21.61
C ASP A 105 -3.58 2.21 23.11
N GLY A 106 -2.62 2.70 23.89
CA GLY A 106 -2.45 2.34 25.31
C GLY A 106 -1.81 0.96 25.56
N ASP A 107 -1.53 0.17 24.53
CA ASP A 107 -0.83 -1.10 24.65
C ASP A 107 0.69 -0.88 24.64
N LEU A 108 1.29 -0.98 25.82
CA LEU A 108 2.73 -0.78 26.04
C LEU A 108 3.62 -1.85 25.37
N SER A 109 3.04 -2.97 24.91
CA SER A 109 3.75 -3.97 24.13
C SER A 109 3.81 -3.63 22.64
N ASN A 110 2.84 -2.84 22.15
CA ASN A 110 2.77 -2.42 20.75
C ASN A 110 3.70 -1.25 20.45
N SER A 111 4.94 -1.57 20.07
CA SER A 111 5.96 -0.58 19.71
C SER A 111 6.00 -0.25 18.22
N LYS A 112 4.93 -0.49 17.45
CA LYS A 112 4.88 -0.12 16.02
C LYS A 112 5.08 1.38 15.86
N TYR A 113 5.88 1.80 14.88
CA TYR A 113 6.29 3.20 14.72
C TYR A 113 5.12 4.20 14.66
N ASN A 114 4.02 3.82 14.00
CA ASN A 114 2.84 4.68 13.87
C ASN A 114 1.87 4.62 15.06
N ASN A 115 2.16 3.78 16.05
CA ASN A 115 1.50 3.77 17.37
C ASN A 115 2.23 4.67 18.39
N LEU A 116 3.42 5.18 18.05
CA LEU A 116 4.23 5.96 18.98
C LEU A 116 4.16 7.46 18.65
N MET A 117 4.21 8.30 19.69
CA MET A 117 4.29 9.75 19.55
C MET A 117 5.20 10.36 20.61
N TYR A 118 6.02 11.35 20.21
CA TYR A 118 6.72 12.20 21.18
C TYR A 118 5.74 13.19 21.83
N VAL A 119 5.72 13.25 23.16
CA VAL A 119 4.93 14.19 23.97
C VAL A 119 5.78 14.80 25.09
N ASP A 120 5.30 15.88 25.71
CA ASP A 120 5.88 16.36 26.97
C ASP A 120 5.24 15.67 28.19
N ASP A 121 5.75 15.93 29.39
CA ASP A 121 5.24 15.33 30.63
C ASP A 121 3.76 15.68 30.90
N LYS A 122 3.32 16.90 30.54
CA LYS A 122 1.95 17.37 30.80
C LYS A 122 0.97 16.72 29.82
N GLU A 123 1.33 16.66 28.55
CA GLU A 123 0.59 15.93 27.51
C GLU A 123 0.50 14.45 27.87
N PHE A 124 1.62 13.81 28.21
CA PHE A 124 1.65 12.40 28.62
C PHE A 124 0.67 12.14 29.75
N TYR A 125 0.74 12.93 30.84
CA TYR A 125 -0.17 12.78 31.97
C TYR A 125 -1.64 12.88 31.54
N LYS A 126 -2.01 13.95 30.82
CA LYS A 126 -3.40 14.17 30.39
C LYS A 126 -3.93 13.06 29.49
N LEU A 127 -3.11 12.57 28.57
CA LEU A 127 -3.45 11.44 27.70
C LEU A 127 -3.62 10.16 28.51
N SER A 128 -2.67 9.86 29.42
CA SER A 128 -2.70 8.66 30.27
C SER A 128 -3.93 8.60 31.18
N VAL A 129 -4.41 9.74 31.68
CA VAL A 129 -5.64 9.82 32.49
C VAL A 129 -6.89 10.11 31.67
N GLN A 130 -6.82 10.04 30.34
CA GLN A 130 -7.94 10.27 29.41
C GLN A 130 -8.63 11.64 29.58
N GLN A 131 -7.90 12.64 30.06
CA GLN A 131 -8.36 14.04 30.09
C GLN A 131 -8.16 14.77 28.76
N MET A 132 -7.56 14.09 27.78
CA MET A 132 -7.23 14.61 26.46
C MET A 132 -7.10 13.43 25.50
N HIS A 133 -7.43 13.66 24.23
CA HIS A 133 -7.17 12.75 23.12
C HIS A 133 -6.03 13.25 22.23
N VAL A 134 -5.36 12.34 21.53
CA VAL A 134 -4.19 12.65 20.68
C VAL A 134 -4.52 13.69 19.59
N ASN A 135 -5.74 13.66 19.05
CA ASN A 135 -6.21 14.61 18.03
C ASN A 135 -6.31 16.06 18.55
N GLU A 136 -6.41 16.27 19.87
CA GLU A 136 -6.48 17.60 20.51
C GLU A 136 -5.11 18.26 20.66
N LEU A 137 -4.01 17.55 20.38
CA LEU A 137 -2.65 18.10 20.44
C LEU A 137 -2.32 19.11 19.32
N GLY A 138 -3.17 19.20 18.30
CA GLY A 138 -2.98 20.13 17.18
C GLY A 138 -1.79 19.79 16.27
N ARG A 139 -1.24 18.58 16.36
CA ARG A 139 -0.12 18.09 15.53
C ARG A 139 -0.23 16.60 15.24
N VAL A 140 0.51 16.16 14.21
CA VAL A 140 0.69 14.74 13.88
C VAL A 140 2.16 14.39 14.04
N GLN A 141 2.47 13.18 14.52
CA GLN A 141 3.84 12.69 14.58
C GLN A 141 4.39 12.48 13.16
N ALA A 142 5.50 13.13 12.83
CA ALA A 142 6.22 12.90 11.60
C ALA A 142 7.21 11.73 11.75
N TYR A 143 7.53 11.07 10.64
CA TYR A 143 8.39 9.90 10.60
C TYR A 143 9.51 10.10 9.58
N VAL A 144 10.61 9.36 9.73
CA VAL A 144 11.75 9.43 8.82
C VAL A 144 11.26 9.29 7.36
N PRO A 145 11.77 10.10 6.40
CA PRO A 145 11.11 10.34 5.10
C PRO A 145 10.74 9.09 4.29
N PHE A 146 11.47 7.98 4.38
CA PHE A 146 11.14 6.76 3.63
C PHE A 146 9.85 6.09 4.12
N LEU A 147 9.53 6.15 5.42
CA LEU A 147 8.23 5.71 5.95
C LEU A 147 7.10 6.69 5.58
N ASN A 148 7.44 7.98 5.52
CA ASN A 148 6.51 9.03 5.12
C ASN A 148 6.00 8.82 3.68
N GLN A 149 6.80 8.20 2.79
CA GLN A 149 6.37 7.93 1.40
C GLN A 149 5.13 7.04 1.30
N ASN A 150 4.99 6.02 2.14
CA ASN A 150 3.84 5.11 2.12
C ASN A 150 2.59 5.77 2.69
N ARG A 151 2.71 6.48 3.81
CA ARG A 151 1.59 7.25 4.38
C ARG A 151 1.15 8.37 3.44
N MET A 152 2.09 9.05 2.79
CA MET A 152 1.80 10.04 1.74
C MET A 152 1.18 9.40 0.50
N LYS A 153 1.49 8.15 0.18
CA LYS A 153 0.84 7.38 -0.90
C LYS A 153 -0.58 7.01 -0.54
N ALA A 154 -0.82 6.46 0.66
CA ALA A 154 -2.15 6.18 1.16
C ALA A 154 -3.02 7.44 1.20
N ARG A 155 -2.47 8.58 1.66
CA ARG A 155 -3.15 9.87 1.62
C ARG A 155 -3.52 10.33 0.21
N ARG A 156 -2.63 10.13 -0.77
CA ARG A 156 -2.93 10.44 -2.19
C ARG A 156 -4.04 9.55 -2.73
N LEU A 157 -3.94 8.24 -2.50
CA LEU A 157 -4.96 7.26 -2.91
C LEU A 157 -6.33 7.59 -2.30
N TRP A 158 -6.36 7.98 -1.03
CA TRP A 158 -7.58 8.43 -0.35
C TRP A 158 -8.19 9.65 -1.03
N ASN A 159 -7.38 10.68 -1.30
CA ASN A 159 -7.85 11.90 -1.95
C ASN A 159 -8.38 11.62 -3.37
N ASP A 160 -7.71 10.75 -4.13
CA ASP A 160 -8.16 10.33 -5.46
C ASP A 160 -9.48 9.57 -5.37
N MET A 161 -9.60 8.62 -4.43
CA MET A 161 -10.81 7.84 -4.18
C MET A 161 -11.99 8.73 -3.76
N GLN A 162 -11.79 9.66 -2.82
CA GLN A 162 -12.80 10.64 -2.41
C GLN A 162 -13.20 11.56 -3.57
N THR A 163 -12.25 12.00 -4.38
CA THR A 163 -12.54 12.85 -5.54
C THR A 163 -13.41 12.11 -6.54
N ARG A 164 -13.10 10.84 -6.83
CA ARG A 164 -13.92 10.00 -7.71
C ARG A 164 -15.32 9.80 -7.14
N CYS A 165 -15.50 9.59 -5.84
CA CYS A 165 -16.81 9.29 -5.27
C CYS A 165 -17.68 10.54 -5.05
N TYR A 166 -17.10 11.68 -4.67
CA TYR A 166 -17.88 12.79 -4.09
C TYR A 166 -17.63 14.17 -4.70
N ASN A 167 -16.79 14.29 -5.74
CA ASN A 167 -16.52 15.59 -6.37
C ASN A 167 -17.40 15.81 -7.60
N ALA A 168 -18.45 16.64 -7.45
CA ALA A 168 -19.38 16.97 -8.53
C ALA A 168 -18.69 17.58 -9.78
N LYS A 169 -17.60 18.34 -9.62
CA LYS A 169 -16.85 18.90 -10.76
C LYS A 169 -16.09 17.81 -11.52
N TYR A 170 -15.61 16.78 -10.80
CA TYR A 170 -14.99 15.60 -11.37
C TYR A 170 -16.03 14.76 -12.13
N HIS A 171 -17.20 14.50 -11.54
CA HIS A 171 -18.29 13.74 -12.16
C HIS A 171 -18.76 14.33 -13.50
N LYS A 172 -18.74 15.66 -13.66
CA LYS A 172 -19.02 16.30 -14.96
C LYS A 172 -18.08 15.87 -16.09
N ARG A 173 -16.85 15.45 -15.76
CA ARG A 173 -15.82 15.02 -16.71
C ARG A 173 -15.70 13.50 -16.79
N SER A 174 -16.09 12.81 -15.72
CA SER A 174 -16.04 11.36 -15.58
C SER A 174 -17.33 10.85 -14.91
N PRO A 175 -18.47 10.85 -15.62
CA PRO A 175 -19.77 10.50 -15.06
C PRO A 175 -19.85 9.05 -14.56
N GLU A 176 -18.97 8.17 -15.04
CA GLU A 176 -18.91 6.77 -14.63
C GLU A 176 -18.68 6.58 -13.11
N TYR A 177 -18.12 7.60 -12.45
CA TYR A 177 -17.85 7.61 -11.02
C TYR A 177 -18.96 8.26 -10.17
N GLU A 178 -20.03 8.78 -10.77
CA GLU A 178 -21.10 9.50 -10.04
C GLU A 178 -21.80 8.63 -8.99
N GLU A 179 -21.99 7.34 -9.29
CA GLU A 179 -22.59 6.38 -8.36
C GLU A 179 -21.56 5.68 -7.46
N CYS A 180 -20.28 6.03 -7.56
CA CYS A 180 -19.26 5.38 -6.76
C CYS A 180 -19.26 5.90 -5.31
N SER A 181 -19.01 5.01 -4.35
CA SER A 181 -18.93 5.35 -2.93
C SER A 181 -17.74 4.67 -2.26
N ILE A 182 -17.39 5.15 -1.07
CA ILE A 182 -16.44 4.51 -0.16
C ILE A 182 -17.24 3.79 0.92
N CYS A 183 -16.81 2.60 1.36
CA CYS A 183 -17.48 1.88 2.43
C CYS A 183 -17.51 2.70 3.73
N GLN A 184 -18.53 2.46 4.55
CA GLN A 184 -18.74 3.20 5.79
C GLN A 184 -17.55 3.09 6.76
N GLU A 185 -16.96 1.90 6.88
CA GLU A 185 -15.80 1.66 7.74
C GLU A 185 -14.63 2.61 7.45
N TRP A 186 -14.29 2.80 6.18
CA TRP A 186 -13.21 3.69 5.76
C TRP A 186 -13.60 5.16 5.87
N LEU A 187 -14.88 5.51 5.67
CA LEU A 187 -15.39 6.88 5.85
C LEU A 187 -15.38 7.33 7.31
N GLU A 188 -15.77 6.43 8.23
CA GLU A 188 -15.77 6.70 9.67
C GLU A 188 -14.35 6.84 10.22
N ASP A 189 -13.42 6.01 9.72
CA ASP A 189 -12.02 6.08 10.11
C ASP A 189 -11.09 5.85 8.91
N LYS A 190 -10.55 6.96 8.39
CA LYS A 190 -9.56 6.96 7.30
C LYS A 190 -8.28 6.19 7.65
N GLU A 191 -7.94 6.02 8.93
CA GLU A 191 -6.73 5.28 9.31
C GLU A 191 -6.89 3.78 8.99
N LYS A 192 -8.13 3.25 9.00
CA LYS A 192 -8.41 1.87 8.54
C LYS A 192 -8.10 1.69 7.06
N PHE A 193 -8.38 2.71 6.23
CA PHE A 193 -7.96 2.69 4.83
C PHE A 193 -6.43 2.76 4.70
N PHE A 194 -5.75 3.58 5.51
CA PHE A 194 -4.29 3.67 5.48
C PHE A 194 -3.65 2.34 5.89
N GLN A 195 -4.14 1.71 6.95
CA GLN A 195 -3.70 0.39 7.36
C GLN A 195 -3.94 -0.65 6.26
N TRP A 196 -5.12 -0.65 5.64
CA TRP A 196 -5.40 -1.56 4.53
C TRP A 196 -4.44 -1.36 3.35
N VAL A 197 -4.10 -0.10 3.03
CA VAL A 197 -3.08 0.22 2.02
C VAL A 197 -1.72 -0.35 2.46
N GLU A 198 -1.31 -0.14 3.71
CA GLU A 198 -0.04 -0.66 4.24
C GLU A 198 0.05 -2.19 4.11
N GLU A 199 -1.06 -2.90 4.36
CA GLU A 199 -1.11 -4.36 4.34
C GLU A 199 -1.22 -4.95 2.93
N ASN A 200 -1.87 -4.26 1.99
CA ASN A 200 -2.18 -4.78 0.66
C ASN A 200 -1.32 -4.20 -0.47
N TYR A 201 -0.59 -3.10 -0.23
CA TYR A 201 0.23 -2.47 -1.25
C TYR A 201 1.50 -3.27 -1.54
N TYR A 202 1.73 -3.57 -2.81
CA TYR A 202 2.92 -4.27 -3.31
C TYR A 202 3.46 -3.56 -4.56
N THR A 203 4.68 -3.90 -5.00
CA THR A 203 5.29 -3.37 -6.22
C THR A 203 5.62 -4.49 -7.21
N VAL A 204 5.55 -4.18 -8.50
CA VAL A 204 5.97 -5.08 -9.59
C VAL A 204 7.03 -4.37 -10.43
N GLY A 205 8.30 -4.66 -10.15
CA GLY A 205 9.41 -3.92 -10.73
C GLY A 205 9.29 -2.42 -10.45
N ASP A 206 9.53 -1.61 -11.48
CA ASP A 206 9.38 -0.15 -11.44
C ASP A 206 7.99 0.33 -11.91
N GLU A 207 7.05 -0.60 -12.10
CA GLU A 207 5.73 -0.27 -12.63
C GLU A 207 4.89 0.48 -11.59
N ARG A 208 4.17 1.51 -12.05
CA ARG A 208 3.16 2.19 -11.25
C ARG A 208 2.06 1.19 -10.87
N MET A 209 1.62 1.25 -9.61
CA MET A 209 0.46 0.49 -9.14
C MET A 209 -0.75 1.39 -8.99
N ASP A 210 -1.92 0.89 -9.37
CA ASP A 210 -3.20 1.55 -9.25
C ASP A 210 -4.11 0.80 -8.28
N LEU A 211 -4.90 1.57 -7.52
CA LEU A 211 -6.02 1.06 -6.72
C LEU A 211 -7.25 0.92 -7.63
N ASP A 212 -7.79 -0.29 -7.71
CA ASP A 212 -8.98 -0.61 -8.52
C ASP A 212 -10.03 -1.36 -7.69
N LYS A 213 -11.32 -1.12 -7.97
CA LYS A 213 -12.46 -1.73 -7.27
C LYS A 213 -13.29 -2.69 -8.12
N ASP A 214 -12.99 -2.75 -9.42
CA ASP A 214 -13.82 -3.33 -10.47
C ASP A 214 -13.27 -4.68 -10.97
N ILE A 215 -11.96 -4.89 -10.88
CA ILE A 215 -11.28 -6.12 -11.32
C ILE A 215 -11.79 -7.35 -10.54
N LEU A 216 -11.97 -7.23 -9.23
CA LEU A 216 -12.47 -8.34 -8.41
C LEU A 216 -13.98 -8.53 -8.55
N VAL A 217 -14.72 -7.44 -8.71
CA VAL A 217 -16.19 -7.44 -8.79
C VAL A 217 -16.63 -6.52 -9.92
N LYS A 218 -16.91 -7.10 -11.09
CA LYS A 218 -17.27 -6.36 -12.29
C LYS A 218 -18.55 -5.54 -12.08
N GLY A 219 -18.51 -4.27 -12.46
CA GLY A 219 -19.65 -3.35 -12.33
C GLY A 219 -19.87 -2.80 -10.91
N ASN A 220 -18.98 -3.13 -9.98
CA ASN A 220 -19.04 -2.62 -8.61
C ASN A 220 -18.92 -1.09 -8.55
N LYS A 221 -19.57 -0.51 -7.54
CA LYS A 221 -19.57 0.94 -7.29
C LYS A 221 -18.92 1.30 -5.95
N VAL A 222 -18.62 0.34 -5.09
CA VAL A 222 -18.14 0.61 -3.73
C VAL A 222 -16.65 0.31 -3.59
N TYR A 223 -15.86 1.29 -3.17
CA TYR A 223 -14.50 1.09 -2.70
C TYR A 223 -14.54 0.51 -1.27
N SER A 224 -14.00 -0.69 -1.07
CA SER A 224 -13.98 -1.39 0.23
C SER A 224 -12.81 -2.38 0.30
N PRO A 225 -12.45 -2.91 1.47
CA PRO A 225 -11.41 -3.95 1.59
C PRO A 225 -11.66 -5.18 0.70
N ASP A 226 -12.94 -5.53 0.49
CA ASP A 226 -13.36 -6.74 -0.23
C ASP A 226 -13.36 -6.56 -1.75
N THR A 227 -13.59 -5.33 -2.21
CA THR A 227 -13.70 -5.01 -3.64
C THR A 227 -12.41 -4.42 -4.20
N CYS A 228 -11.62 -3.74 -3.36
CA CYS A 228 -10.40 -3.07 -3.78
C CYS A 228 -9.22 -4.03 -3.92
N VAL A 229 -8.36 -3.71 -4.88
CA VAL A 229 -7.08 -4.37 -5.06
C VAL A 229 -6.06 -3.42 -5.71
N PHE A 230 -4.79 -3.60 -5.38
CA PHE A 230 -3.72 -2.95 -6.13
C PHE A 230 -3.34 -3.81 -7.32
N VAL A 231 -3.18 -3.20 -8.49
CA VAL A 231 -2.69 -3.87 -9.70
C VAL A 231 -1.67 -3.00 -10.43
N PRO A 232 -0.75 -3.59 -11.20
CA PRO A 232 0.10 -2.84 -12.11
C PRO A 232 -0.73 -2.01 -13.10
N HIS A 233 -0.26 -0.82 -13.45
CA HIS A 233 -0.95 0.11 -14.35
C HIS A 233 -1.30 -0.52 -15.71
N SER A 234 -0.42 -1.38 -16.24
CA SER A 234 -0.67 -2.16 -17.45
C SER A 234 -1.87 -3.09 -17.30
N ILE A 235 -2.06 -3.72 -16.14
CA ILE A 235 -3.24 -4.55 -15.87
C ILE A 235 -4.48 -3.66 -15.76
N ASN A 236 -4.41 -2.58 -14.99
CA ASN A 236 -5.55 -1.67 -14.80
C ASN A 236 -6.08 -1.11 -16.14
N THR A 237 -5.16 -0.70 -17.01
CA THR A 237 -5.52 -0.14 -18.33
C THR A 237 -6.13 -1.17 -19.29
N LEU A 238 -5.89 -2.47 -19.09
CA LEU A 238 -6.57 -3.51 -19.86
C LEU A 238 -8.08 -3.55 -19.59
N PHE A 239 -8.55 -3.14 -18.41
CA PHE A 239 -9.97 -3.19 -18.05
C PHE A 239 -10.72 -1.88 -18.29
N LEU A 240 -10.05 -0.85 -18.81
CA LEU A 240 -10.70 0.42 -19.15
C LEU A 240 -11.68 0.22 -20.32
N SER A 241 -12.94 0.60 -20.09
CA SER A 241 -14.04 0.46 -21.05
C SER A 241 -14.27 1.69 -21.94
N CYS A 242 -13.57 2.80 -21.67
CA CYS A 242 -13.65 4.06 -22.43
C CYS A 242 -15.09 4.56 -22.71
N LYS A 243 -16.05 4.26 -21.83
CA LYS A 243 -17.49 4.50 -22.04
C LYS A 243 -17.81 5.93 -22.49
N GLY A 244 -17.18 6.94 -21.89
CA GLY A 244 -17.42 8.35 -22.23
C GLY A 244 -16.94 8.79 -23.62
N LYS A 245 -16.04 8.04 -24.27
CA LYS A 245 -15.60 8.30 -25.66
C LYS A 245 -16.30 7.39 -26.67
N ARG A 246 -17.09 6.43 -26.19
CA ARG A 246 -17.74 5.44 -27.03
C ARG A 246 -18.97 6.06 -27.69
N GLY A 247 -19.13 5.80 -28.99
CA GLY A 247 -20.36 6.12 -29.71
C GLY A 247 -21.45 5.08 -29.44
N LYS A 248 -22.31 4.85 -30.44
CA LYS A 248 -23.45 3.91 -30.35
C LYS A 248 -23.11 2.42 -30.49
N TYR A 249 -21.83 2.07 -30.63
CA TYR A 249 -21.39 0.70 -30.92
C TYR A 249 -20.80 -0.01 -29.69
N PRO A 250 -20.78 -1.35 -29.66
CA PRO A 250 -20.17 -2.12 -28.58
C PRO A 250 -18.72 -1.72 -28.31
N ILE A 251 -18.21 -2.05 -27.11
CA ILE A 251 -16.80 -1.81 -26.77
C ILE A 251 -15.86 -2.40 -27.83
N GLY A 252 -14.85 -1.61 -28.20
CA GLY A 252 -13.87 -1.98 -29.21
C GLY A 252 -14.36 -1.88 -30.66
N VAL A 253 -15.66 -1.69 -30.90
CA VAL A 253 -16.26 -1.66 -32.24
C VAL A 253 -16.50 -0.23 -32.73
N TYR A 254 -16.27 -0.01 -34.01
CA TYR A 254 -16.59 1.24 -34.70
C TYR A 254 -17.02 0.98 -36.15
N TYR A 255 -17.65 1.98 -36.77
CA TYR A 255 -18.04 1.94 -38.17
C TYR A 255 -16.99 2.63 -39.04
N ASP A 256 -16.49 1.92 -40.05
CA ASP A 256 -15.55 2.39 -41.05
C ASP A 256 -16.34 2.92 -42.25
N SER A 257 -16.37 4.26 -42.40
CA SER A 257 -17.16 4.94 -43.43
C SER A 257 -16.71 4.60 -44.84
N ASP A 258 -15.41 4.41 -45.04
CA ASP A 258 -14.81 4.19 -46.36
C ASP A 258 -15.16 2.79 -46.86
N LYS A 259 -15.12 1.81 -45.96
CA LYS A 259 -15.47 0.42 -46.25
C LYS A 259 -16.96 0.12 -46.13
N LYS A 260 -17.75 1.06 -45.56
CA LYS A 260 -19.16 0.91 -45.21
C LYS A 260 -19.45 -0.34 -44.38
N LYS A 261 -18.58 -0.62 -43.40
CA LYS A 261 -18.58 -1.86 -42.62
C LYS A 261 -18.11 -1.61 -41.18
N TYR A 262 -18.25 -2.61 -40.32
CA TYR A 262 -17.85 -2.54 -38.91
C TYR A 262 -16.45 -3.10 -38.73
N CYS A 263 -15.66 -2.49 -37.86
CA CYS A 263 -14.34 -2.97 -37.48
C CYS A 263 -14.22 -2.98 -35.96
N ALA A 264 -13.31 -3.79 -35.45
CA ALA A 264 -12.92 -3.75 -34.05
C ALA A 264 -11.44 -3.42 -33.89
N ASN A 265 -11.08 -2.84 -32.74
CA ASN A 265 -9.69 -2.57 -32.37
C ASN A 265 -9.40 -3.16 -30.98
N VAL A 266 -8.21 -3.75 -30.83
CA VAL A 266 -7.68 -4.16 -29.51
C VAL A 266 -6.35 -3.46 -29.25
N ASN A 267 -6.11 -3.09 -28.00
CA ASN A 267 -4.83 -2.54 -27.60
C ASN A 267 -3.95 -3.65 -27.02
N VAL A 268 -2.75 -3.81 -27.57
CA VAL A 268 -1.72 -4.74 -27.11
C VAL A 268 -0.42 -3.97 -26.94
N ASN A 269 0.18 -3.98 -25.74
CA ASN A 269 1.45 -3.29 -25.47
C ASN A 269 1.50 -1.81 -25.92
N SER A 270 0.39 -1.07 -25.73
CA SER A 270 0.21 0.32 -26.18
C SER A 270 0.07 0.53 -27.70
N GLU A 271 0.00 -0.54 -28.49
CA GLU A 271 -0.31 -0.49 -29.91
C GLU A 271 -1.79 -0.83 -30.16
N CYS A 272 -2.45 -0.01 -30.97
CA CYS A 272 -3.82 -0.25 -31.40
C CYS A 272 -3.83 -1.12 -32.65
N ILE A 273 -4.23 -2.38 -32.51
CA ILE A 273 -4.34 -3.34 -33.60
C ILE A 273 -5.77 -3.33 -34.15
N LYS A 274 -5.90 -3.00 -35.43
CA LYS A 274 -7.17 -3.09 -36.17
C LYS A 274 -7.44 -4.54 -36.56
N LEU A 275 -8.62 -5.03 -36.19
CA LEU A 275 -9.12 -6.37 -36.50
C LEU A 275 -9.84 -6.40 -37.85
N SER A 276 -10.40 -7.56 -38.18
CA SER A 276 -11.09 -7.78 -39.45
C SER A 276 -12.32 -6.87 -39.63
N VAL A 277 -12.67 -6.63 -40.89
CA VAL A 277 -13.87 -5.90 -41.27
C VAL A 277 -15.07 -6.86 -41.31
N LYS A 278 -16.20 -6.47 -40.71
CA LYS A 278 -17.44 -7.26 -40.56
C LYS A 278 -18.67 -6.54 -41.08
N ASN A 279 -19.74 -7.30 -41.33
CA ASN A 279 -20.97 -6.73 -41.87
C ASN A 279 -21.90 -6.21 -40.76
N THR A 280 -21.79 -6.76 -39.55
CA THR A 280 -22.59 -6.33 -38.39
C THR A 280 -21.69 -5.91 -37.22
N PRO A 281 -22.18 -5.04 -36.31
CA PRO A 281 -21.44 -4.69 -35.10
C PRO A 281 -21.29 -5.88 -34.14
N GLU A 282 -22.23 -6.83 -34.13
CA GLU A 282 -22.17 -8.04 -33.30
C GLU A 282 -21.04 -8.97 -33.75
N GLU A 283 -20.86 -9.15 -35.05
CA GLU A 283 -19.74 -9.93 -35.59
C GLU A 283 -18.38 -9.30 -35.27
N ALA A 284 -18.29 -7.97 -35.35
CA ALA A 284 -17.08 -7.24 -34.98
C ALA A 284 -16.79 -7.34 -33.48
N PHE A 285 -17.84 -7.29 -32.66
CA PHE A 285 -17.74 -7.45 -31.21
C PHE A 285 -17.30 -8.86 -30.82
N GLU A 286 -17.82 -9.91 -31.46
CA GLU A 286 -17.41 -11.28 -31.16
C GLU A 286 -15.93 -11.52 -31.49
N GLU A 287 -15.41 -10.88 -32.53
CA GLU A 287 -13.98 -10.87 -32.80
C GLU A 287 -13.19 -10.09 -31.74
N TYR A 288 -13.66 -8.90 -31.34
CA TYR A 288 -13.07 -8.12 -30.25
C TYR A 288 -12.99 -8.93 -28.95
N LYS A 289 -14.11 -9.54 -28.54
CA LYS A 289 -14.26 -10.35 -27.33
C LYS A 289 -13.19 -11.44 -27.26
N ARG A 290 -13.09 -12.25 -28.30
CA ARG A 290 -12.10 -13.35 -28.38
C ARG A 290 -10.67 -12.84 -28.22
N HIS A 291 -10.29 -11.79 -28.93
CA HIS A 291 -8.93 -11.23 -28.83
C HIS A 291 -8.69 -10.60 -27.46
N LYS A 292 -9.67 -9.86 -26.92
CA LYS A 292 -9.54 -9.17 -25.64
C LYS A 292 -9.40 -10.14 -24.47
N GLU A 293 -10.21 -11.19 -24.43
CA GLU A 293 -10.11 -12.25 -23.42
C GLU A 293 -8.76 -12.99 -23.52
N ALA A 294 -8.29 -13.30 -24.73
CA ALA A 294 -6.96 -13.90 -24.93
C ALA A 294 -5.82 -13.00 -24.41
N ILE A 295 -5.87 -11.69 -24.66
CA ILE A 295 -4.89 -10.72 -24.15
C ILE A 295 -4.90 -10.69 -22.61
N ILE A 296 -6.09 -10.74 -21.99
CA ILE A 296 -6.22 -10.76 -20.54
C ILE A 296 -5.57 -12.03 -19.97
N ILE A 297 -5.83 -13.21 -20.56
CA ILE A 297 -5.24 -14.49 -20.12
C ILE A 297 -3.72 -14.46 -20.23
N VAL A 298 -3.18 -14.06 -21.39
CA VAL A 298 -1.72 -13.98 -21.59
C VAL A 298 -1.07 -13.00 -20.62
N THR A 299 -1.74 -11.87 -20.35
CA THR A 299 -1.25 -10.90 -19.36
C THR A 299 -1.29 -11.48 -17.95
N ALA A 300 -2.36 -12.18 -17.58
CA ALA A 300 -2.47 -12.84 -16.28
C ALA A 300 -1.31 -13.81 -16.05
N ASP A 301 -0.98 -14.65 -17.04
CA ASP A 301 0.14 -15.59 -16.95
C ASP A 301 1.50 -14.90 -16.88
N LYS A 302 1.71 -13.81 -17.64
CA LYS A 302 2.92 -12.97 -17.54
C LYS A 302 3.12 -12.44 -16.11
N TYR A 303 2.04 -12.02 -15.46
CA TYR A 303 2.07 -11.41 -14.13
C TYR A 303 1.89 -12.40 -12.98
N LYS A 304 1.61 -13.69 -13.24
CA LYS A 304 1.20 -14.71 -12.27
C LYS A 304 2.05 -14.80 -11.01
N LYS A 305 3.37 -14.61 -11.13
CA LYS A 305 4.32 -14.69 -10.00
C LYS A 305 4.44 -13.39 -9.20
N TYR A 306 3.86 -12.30 -9.70
CA TYR A 306 4.04 -10.94 -9.20
C TYR A 306 2.76 -10.31 -8.66
N ILE A 307 1.60 -10.94 -8.89
CA ILE A 307 0.29 -10.43 -8.44
C ILE A 307 -0.39 -11.42 -7.48
N PRO A 308 -1.29 -10.95 -6.60
CA PRO A 308 -2.08 -11.81 -5.74
C PRO A 308 -2.90 -12.83 -6.54
N SER A 309 -3.06 -14.03 -6.00
CA SER A 309 -3.86 -15.11 -6.61
C SER A 309 -5.29 -14.68 -6.92
N LYS A 310 -5.90 -13.84 -6.08
CA LYS A 310 -7.24 -13.27 -6.33
C LYS A 310 -7.31 -12.44 -7.62
N VAL A 311 -6.27 -11.65 -7.92
CA VAL A 311 -6.21 -10.87 -9.17
C VAL A 311 -6.05 -11.82 -10.36
N TYR A 312 -5.11 -12.76 -10.29
CA TYR A 312 -4.89 -13.74 -11.34
C TYR A 312 -6.18 -14.52 -11.68
N ASN A 313 -6.88 -15.02 -10.66
CA ASN A 313 -8.12 -15.77 -10.84
C ASN A 313 -9.24 -14.88 -11.41
N ALA A 314 -9.35 -13.62 -10.97
CA ALA A 314 -10.32 -12.68 -11.52
C ALA A 314 -10.06 -12.42 -13.01
N MET A 315 -8.80 -12.27 -13.41
CA MET A 315 -8.42 -12.10 -14.82
C MET A 315 -8.76 -13.32 -15.68
N LEU A 316 -8.46 -14.53 -15.20
CA LEU A 316 -8.76 -15.77 -15.94
C LEU A 316 -10.26 -16.00 -16.13
N ASN A 317 -11.06 -15.59 -15.15
CA ASN A 317 -12.52 -15.73 -15.18
C ASN A 317 -13.23 -14.54 -15.83
N TRP A 318 -12.49 -13.53 -16.28
CA TRP A 318 -13.08 -12.32 -16.84
C TRP A 318 -13.82 -12.62 -18.14
N LYS A 319 -15.07 -12.15 -18.23
CA LYS A 319 -15.89 -12.25 -19.43
C LYS A 319 -16.18 -10.86 -19.98
N VAL A 320 -15.93 -10.67 -21.27
CA VAL A 320 -16.25 -9.44 -21.99
C VAL A 320 -17.66 -9.58 -22.55
N GLU A 321 -18.53 -8.65 -22.20
CA GLU A 321 -19.94 -8.64 -22.56
C GLU A 321 -20.23 -7.49 -23.53
N ILE A 322 -21.18 -7.70 -24.45
CA ILE A 322 -21.53 -6.68 -25.45
C ILE A 322 -22.09 -5.40 -24.82
N THR A 323 -22.58 -5.51 -23.58
CA THR A 323 -23.13 -4.44 -22.76
C THR A 323 -22.09 -3.71 -21.91
N ASP A 324 -20.84 -4.17 -21.87
CA ASP A 324 -19.73 -3.44 -21.26
C ASP A 324 -19.50 -2.15 -22.02
#